data_AF-A0A3R6WQW7-F1
#
_entry.id   AF-A0A3R6WQW7-F1
#
_cell.length_a   1.000
_cell.length_b   1.000
_cell.length_c   1.000
_cell.angle_alpha   90.00
_cell.angle_beta   90.00
_cell.angle_gamma   90.00
#
_symmetry.space_group_name_H-M   'P 1'
#
loop_
_entity.id
_entity.type
_entity.pdbx_description
1 polymer ?
#
loop_
_entity_poly.entity_id
_entity_poly.type
_entity_poly.pdbx_seq_one_letter_code
_entity_poly.pdbx_strand_id
1 'polypeptide(L)'
;MAEEFLLAAEKSIDLAFKPRTCLPGDDITQHITNVTQKLRLGAGLVATCDNRVVSTNAGVLRYRPPNRYWLDFNHKRVRVHGVVGMIVDRNAEFYRVDIGSSSYATLGMLAFDGASKRNRPNLQPGTLVYCRVVRATKDLDALIQDDCIVLEALGRAIPFELAVGMNGVVWLNSKSNQDTILIANAILNSEGLTAAQSEAMVVKLLQEHGTSQH
;
A
#
# COMPACT_ATOMS: atom_id res chain seq x y z
N MET A 1 41.70 -3.20 14.91
CA MET A 1 40.69 -2.92 13.86
C MET A 1 39.46 -3.84 13.92
N ALA A 2 39.57 -5.17 13.73
CA ALA A 2 38.40 -6.07 13.87
C ALA A 2 37.93 -6.23 15.33
N GLU A 3 38.87 -6.35 16.28
CA GLU A 3 38.56 -6.45 17.72
C GLU A 3 37.95 -5.15 18.28
N GLU A 4 38.43 -3.98 17.86
CA GLU A 4 37.82 -2.68 18.21
C GLU A 4 36.41 -2.53 17.64
N PHE A 5 36.16 -3.06 16.44
CA PHE A 5 34.83 -3.06 15.82
C PHE A 5 33.86 -3.97 16.59
N LEU A 6 34.33 -5.13 17.03
CA LEU A 6 33.56 -6.06 17.88
C LEU A 6 33.28 -5.45 19.26
N LEU A 7 34.27 -4.83 19.90
CA LEU A 7 34.11 -4.11 21.17
C LEU A 7 33.16 -2.90 21.06
N ALA A 8 33.19 -2.17 19.95
CA ALA A 8 32.27 -1.07 19.69
C ALA A 8 30.84 -1.57 19.42
N ALA A 9 30.70 -2.69 18.72
CA ALA A 9 29.41 -3.35 18.50
C ALA A 9 28.84 -3.86 19.83
N GLU A 10 29.64 -4.54 20.66
CA GLU A 10 29.25 -5.02 22.00
C GLU A 10 28.80 -3.87 22.93
N LYS A 11 29.52 -2.74 22.93
CA LYS A 11 29.13 -1.53 23.68
C LYS A 11 27.85 -0.86 23.16
N SER A 12 27.45 -1.15 21.93
CA SER A 12 26.26 -0.57 21.28
C SER A 12 25.02 -1.44 21.37
N ILE A 13 25.14 -2.66 21.90
CA ILE A 13 24.03 -3.59 22.09
C ILE A 13 23.39 -3.33 23.45
N ASP A 14 22.12 -2.97 23.44
CA ASP A 14 21.29 -3.01 24.63
C ASP A 14 20.98 -4.46 25.02
N LEU A 15 21.85 -5.03 25.85
CA LEU A 15 21.68 -6.37 26.44
C LEU A 15 20.46 -6.44 27.41
N ALA A 16 19.92 -5.30 27.84
CA ALA A 16 18.76 -5.24 28.74
C ALA A 16 17.42 -5.18 27.99
N PHE A 17 17.44 -5.04 26.67
CA PHE A 17 16.21 -4.97 25.87
C PHE A 17 15.39 -6.26 25.99
N LYS A 18 14.10 -6.11 26.32
CA LYS A 18 13.12 -7.20 26.29
C LYS A 18 11.97 -6.86 25.34
N PRO A 19 11.65 -7.74 24.38
CA PRO A 19 10.45 -7.57 23.56
C PRO A 19 9.21 -7.46 24.43
N ARG A 20 8.35 -6.48 24.14
CA ARG A 20 7.14 -6.20 24.92
C ARG A 20 5.97 -5.94 23.98
N THR A 21 4.81 -6.48 24.29
CA THR A 21 3.56 -6.10 23.60
C THR A 21 3.14 -4.71 24.07
N CYS A 22 2.94 -3.81 23.12
CA CYS A 22 2.49 -2.44 23.33
C CYS A 22 1.13 -2.26 22.67
N LEU A 23 0.30 -1.43 23.27
CA LEU A 23 -0.98 -0.97 22.73
C LEU A 23 -0.85 0.50 22.27
N PRO A 24 -1.77 0.99 21.42
CA PRO A 24 -1.83 2.40 21.06
C PRO A 24 -2.03 3.26 22.33
N GLY A 25 -1.16 4.25 22.51
CA GLY A 25 -1.16 5.15 23.67
C GLY A 25 -0.19 4.77 24.79
N ASP A 26 0.39 3.56 24.77
CA ASP A 26 1.35 3.13 25.78
C ASP A 26 2.63 3.99 25.74
N ASP A 27 3.05 4.48 26.91
CA ASP A 27 4.34 5.16 27.09
C ASP A 27 5.47 4.12 27.23
N ILE A 28 6.41 4.13 26.29
CA ILE A 28 7.53 3.20 26.25
C ILE A 28 8.88 3.84 26.55
N THR A 29 8.88 5.10 27.02
CA THR A 29 10.10 5.90 27.23
C THR A 29 11.11 5.19 28.14
N GLN A 30 10.62 4.50 29.18
CA GLN A 30 11.45 3.77 30.14
C GLN A 30 12.04 2.47 29.58
N HIS A 31 11.54 1.98 28.44
CA HIS A 31 11.94 0.72 27.81
C HIS A 31 12.92 0.92 26.65
N ILE A 32 13.23 2.17 26.33
CA ILE A 32 14.24 2.56 25.36
C ILE A 32 15.48 2.89 26.18
N THR A 33 16.52 2.07 26.09
CA THR A 33 17.76 2.33 26.85
C THR A 33 18.65 3.31 26.09
N ASN A 34 19.48 4.02 26.86
CA ASN A 34 20.50 4.96 26.38
C ASN A 34 19.98 6.13 25.51
N VAL A 35 19.22 7.01 26.15
CA VAL A 35 18.90 8.37 25.66
C VAL A 35 20.16 9.24 25.44
N THR A 36 21.32 8.80 25.91
CA THR A 36 22.61 9.48 25.74
C THR A 36 23.13 9.47 24.30
N GLN A 37 22.62 8.58 23.45
CA GLN A 37 22.94 8.54 22.02
C GLN A 37 21.71 8.87 21.16
N LYS A 38 21.93 9.31 19.92
CA LYS A 38 20.85 9.69 18.99
C LYS A 38 19.88 8.53 18.75
N LEU A 39 18.70 8.62 19.37
CA LEU A 39 17.62 7.64 19.26
C LEU A 39 17.02 7.61 17.85
N ARG A 40 16.78 6.41 17.32
CA ARG A 40 16.13 6.20 16.01
C ARG A 40 14.80 5.46 16.21
N LEU A 41 13.70 6.22 16.18
CA LEU A 41 12.36 5.65 16.20
C LEU A 41 11.96 5.17 14.81
N GLY A 42 11.50 3.93 14.72
CA GLY A 42 10.94 3.32 13.52
C GLY A 42 9.41 3.31 13.55
N ALA A 43 8.82 2.44 12.74
CA ALA A 43 7.36 2.36 12.59
C ALA A 43 6.65 2.08 13.93
N GLY A 44 5.46 2.68 14.09
CA GLY A 44 4.59 2.48 15.24
C GLY A 44 4.97 3.25 16.51
N LEU A 45 6.03 4.08 16.46
CA LEU A 45 6.50 4.87 17.60
C LEU A 45 6.57 6.35 17.23
N VAL A 46 6.10 7.21 18.13
CA VAL A 46 6.16 8.67 17.96
C VAL A 46 6.74 9.31 19.22
N ALA A 47 7.64 10.28 19.03
CA ALA A 47 8.11 11.13 20.11
C ALA A 47 7.16 12.33 20.27
N THR A 48 6.67 12.53 21.48
CA THR A 48 5.86 13.69 21.89
C THR A 48 6.77 14.85 22.27
N CYS A 49 6.24 16.08 22.29
CA CYS A 49 6.95 17.29 22.73
C CYS A 49 7.50 17.18 24.17
N ASP A 50 6.91 16.33 25.00
CA ASP A 50 7.29 16.12 26.41
C ASP A 50 8.45 15.11 26.57
N ASN A 51 9.23 14.84 25.51
CA ASN A 51 10.27 13.80 25.47
C ASN A 51 9.77 12.37 25.78
N ARG A 52 8.47 12.13 25.63
CA ARG A 52 7.88 10.78 25.76
C ARG A 52 7.85 10.07 24.42
N VAL A 53 8.15 8.78 24.42
CA VAL A 53 7.94 7.92 23.26
C VAL A 53 6.68 7.10 23.49
N VAL A 54 5.69 7.32 22.65
CA VAL A 54 4.39 6.65 22.71
C VAL A 54 4.21 5.72 21.53
N SER A 55 3.59 4.58 21.82
CA SER A 55 3.14 3.60 20.84
C SER A 55 1.91 4.11 20.09
N THR A 56 1.92 4.07 18.76
CA THR A 56 0.75 4.44 17.93
C THR A 56 -0.05 3.23 17.44
N ASN A 57 0.50 2.02 17.55
CA ASN A 57 -0.08 0.81 16.99
C ASN A 57 0.04 -0.35 17.99
N ALA A 58 -0.88 -1.32 17.94
CA ALA A 58 -0.75 -2.53 18.74
C ALA A 58 0.30 -3.46 18.12
N GLY A 59 1.35 -3.82 18.85
CA GLY A 59 2.43 -4.65 18.31
C GLY A 59 3.50 -5.00 19.33
N VAL A 60 4.54 -5.71 18.88
CA VAL A 60 5.67 -6.10 19.72
C VAL A 60 6.82 -5.12 19.53
N LEU A 61 7.26 -4.45 20.59
CA LEU A 61 8.45 -3.62 20.58
C LEU A 61 9.68 -4.46 20.23
N ARG A 62 10.44 -3.99 19.24
CA ARG A 62 11.70 -4.57 18.76
C ARG A 62 12.81 -3.54 18.83
N TYR A 63 14.03 -4.06 18.90
CA TYR A 63 15.26 -3.30 18.96
C TYR A 63 16.27 -3.85 17.96
N ARG A 64 17.05 -2.95 17.35
CA ARG A 64 18.30 -3.26 16.65
C ARG A 64 19.38 -2.26 17.08
N PRO A 65 20.58 -2.77 17.41
CA PRO A 65 21.74 -1.93 17.57
C PRO A 65 22.08 -1.16 16.28
N PRO A 66 22.60 0.07 16.37
CA PRO A 66 22.59 0.93 17.55
C PRO A 66 21.26 1.69 17.68
N ASN A 67 20.63 1.65 18.87
CA ASN A 67 19.52 2.50 19.32
C ASN A 67 18.34 2.70 18.34
N ARG A 68 18.00 1.66 17.57
CA ARG A 68 16.81 1.66 16.71
C ARG A 68 15.70 0.84 17.33
N TYR A 69 14.55 1.46 17.57
CA TYR A 69 13.37 0.82 18.14
C TYR A 69 12.19 0.93 17.16
N TRP A 70 11.38 -0.11 17.03
CA TRP A 70 10.14 -0.10 16.24
C TRP A 70 9.13 -1.07 16.82
N LEU A 71 7.85 -0.88 16.52
CA LEU A 71 6.85 -1.90 16.76
C LEU A 71 6.78 -2.85 15.57
N ASP A 72 6.79 -4.13 15.87
CA ASP A 72 6.46 -5.24 14.99
C ASP A 72 4.97 -5.52 15.15
N PHE A 73 4.19 -4.87 14.30
CA PHE A 73 2.74 -5.00 14.21
C PHE A 73 2.40 -5.49 12.81
N ASN A 74 1.19 -6.04 12.63
CA ASN A 74 0.70 -6.44 11.31
C ASN A 74 0.41 -5.21 10.45
N HIS A 75 1.47 -4.52 10.06
CA HIS A 75 1.47 -3.56 8.98
C HIS A 75 2.09 -4.30 7.82
N LYS A 76 1.24 -4.91 6.98
CA LYS A 76 1.65 -5.26 5.63
C LYS A 76 2.36 -4.04 5.07
N ARG A 77 3.64 -4.17 4.74
CA ARG A 77 4.38 -3.10 4.07
C ARG A 77 3.72 -2.96 2.71
N VAL A 78 2.69 -2.12 2.59
CA VAL A 78 2.07 -1.79 1.31
C VAL A 78 3.11 -1.02 0.52
N ARG A 79 3.92 -1.77 -0.21
CA ARG A 79 5.06 -1.26 -0.96
C ARG A 79 4.64 -0.76 -2.33
N VAL A 80 3.43 -0.26 -2.51
CA VAL A 80 2.99 0.39 -3.75
C VAL A 80 1.69 1.13 -3.47
N HIS A 81 1.76 2.43 -3.22
CA HIS A 81 0.57 3.29 -3.22
C HIS A 81 0.22 3.66 -4.67
N GLY A 82 -0.12 2.63 -5.46
CA GLY A 82 -0.66 2.81 -6.79
C GLY A 82 -2.12 3.27 -6.68
N VAL A 83 -2.47 4.32 -7.38
CA VAL A 83 -3.84 4.83 -7.48
C VAL A 83 -4.20 4.95 -8.94
N VAL A 84 -5.44 4.59 -9.27
CA VAL A 84 -6.01 4.85 -10.57
C VAL A 84 -6.74 6.18 -10.46
N GLY A 85 -6.38 7.14 -11.31
CA GLY A 85 -7.03 8.45 -11.33
C GLY A 85 -7.43 8.86 -12.75
N MET A 86 -8.35 9.82 -12.85
CA MET A 86 -8.81 10.37 -14.12
C MET A 86 -8.38 11.82 -14.26
N ILE A 87 -7.86 12.21 -15.42
CA ILE A 87 -7.50 13.61 -15.68
C ILE A 87 -8.79 14.43 -15.80
N VAL A 88 -8.95 15.43 -14.96
CA VAL A 88 -10.09 16.36 -14.99
C VAL A 88 -9.74 17.58 -15.83
N ASP A 89 -8.52 18.08 -15.66
CA ASP A 89 -8.06 19.32 -16.27
C ASP A 89 -6.55 19.32 -16.46
N ARG A 90 -6.05 20.20 -17.34
CA ARG A 90 -4.63 20.34 -17.66
C ARG A 90 -4.20 21.80 -17.61
N ASN A 91 -3.09 22.05 -16.94
CA ASN A 91 -2.38 23.33 -16.93
C ASN A 91 -1.04 23.21 -17.66
N ALA A 92 -0.34 24.32 -17.90
CA ALA A 92 0.95 24.31 -18.60
C ALA A 92 2.09 23.54 -17.87
N GLU A 93 1.92 23.28 -16.57
CA GLU A 93 2.92 22.66 -15.70
C GLU A 93 2.46 21.33 -15.08
N PHE A 94 1.16 21.14 -14.90
CA PHE A 94 0.60 19.97 -14.21
C PHE A 94 -0.79 19.58 -14.72
N TYR A 95 -1.17 18.33 -14.48
CA TYR A 95 -2.51 17.79 -14.64
C TYR A 95 -3.23 17.79 -13.30
N ARG A 96 -4.54 18.07 -13.31
CA ARG A 96 -5.44 17.80 -12.19
C ARG A 96 -6.05 16.43 -12.39
N VAL A 97 -5.88 15.57 -11.39
CA VAL A 97 -6.30 14.17 -11.42
C VAL A 97 -7.31 13.93 -10.31
N ASP A 98 -8.48 13.42 -10.67
CA ASP A 98 -9.45 12.89 -9.72
C ASP A 98 -9.04 11.50 -9.29
N ILE A 99 -8.84 11.33 -7.99
CA ILE A 99 -8.51 10.06 -7.33
C ILE A 99 -9.62 9.62 -6.38
N GLY A 100 -10.79 10.27 -6.38
CA GLY A 100 -11.89 9.99 -5.44
C GLY A 100 -11.67 10.51 -4.03
N SER A 101 -10.78 11.49 -3.85
CA SER A 101 -10.56 12.17 -2.56
C SER A 101 -11.40 13.46 -2.47
N SER A 102 -11.40 14.12 -1.31
CA SER A 102 -12.05 15.42 -1.10
C SER A 102 -11.44 16.55 -1.94
N SER A 103 -10.22 16.36 -2.46
CA SER A 103 -9.52 17.31 -3.32
C SER A 103 -8.82 16.61 -4.49
N TYR A 104 -8.66 17.32 -5.60
CA TYR A 104 -7.95 16.82 -6.77
C TYR A 104 -6.45 16.70 -6.52
N ALA A 105 -5.87 15.59 -6.98
CA ALA A 105 -4.43 15.39 -6.97
C ALA A 105 -3.77 16.20 -8.09
N THR A 106 -2.52 16.59 -7.86
CA THR A 106 -1.69 17.29 -8.86
C THR A 106 -0.62 16.34 -9.40
N LEU A 107 -0.60 16.14 -10.71
CA LEU A 107 0.38 15.30 -11.40
C LEU A 107 1.25 16.17 -12.32
N GLY A 108 2.54 16.29 -12.04
CA GLY A 108 3.44 17.11 -12.86
C GLY A 108 3.56 16.58 -14.30
N MET A 109 3.62 17.48 -15.29
CA MET A 109 3.77 17.10 -16.70
C MET A 109 5.07 16.35 -17.01
N LEU A 110 6.09 16.55 -16.17
CA LEU A 110 7.40 15.89 -16.28
C LEU A 110 7.52 14.66 -15.36
N ALA A 111 6.47 14.30 -14.64
CA ALA A 111 6.47 13.18 -13.70
C ALA A 111 6.18 11.83 -14.38
N PHE A 112 6.34 11.75 -15.70
CA PHE A 112 6.19 10.54 -16.49
C PHE A 112 7.55 10.01 -16.90
N ASP A 113 7.64 8.69 -17.07
CA ASP A 113 8.84 8.07 -17.57
C ASP A 113 9.15 8.56 -19.00
N GLY A 114 10.39 9.00 -19.23
CA GLY A 114 10.80 9.61 -20.50
C GLY A 114 10.28 11.03 -20.79
N ALA A 115 9.57 11.69 -19.87
CA ALA A 115 9.11 13.06 -20.08
C ALA A 115 10.26 14.08 -19.97
N SER A 116 10.30 15.02 -20.90
CA SER A 116 11.22 16.16 -20.87
C SER A 116 10.50 17.44 -21.30
N LYS A 117 11.12 18.62 -21.10
CA LYS A 117 10.52 19.90 -21.55
C LYS A 117 10.20 19.90 -23.06
N ARG A 118 10.92 19.09 -23.84
CA ARG A 118 10.78 18.94 -25.30
C ARG A 118 9.78 17.84 -25.68
N ASN A 119 9.68 16.77 -24.88
CA ASN A 119 8.76 15.66 -25.09
C ASN A 119 7.78 15.58 -23.92
N ARG A 120 6.69 16.37 -23.99
CA ARG A 120 5.66 16.38 -22.95
C ARG A 120 4.54 15.42 -23.34
N PRO A 121 4.14 14.48 -22.46
CA PRO A 121 2.99 13.63 -22.71
C PRO A 121 1.75 14.50 -22.85
N ASN A 122 0.93 14.26 -23.88
CA ASN A 122 -0.27 15.04 -24.19
C ASN A 122 -1.52 14.26 -23.78
N LEU A 123 -1.87 14.35 -22.50
CA LEU A 123 -3.03 13.63 -21.96
C LEU A 123 -4.25 14.55 -21.95
N GLN A 124 -5.40 14.03 -22.39
CA GLN A 124 -6.64 14.79 -22.45
C GLN A 124 -7.48 14.59 -21.19
N PRO A 125 -8.33 15.56 -20.80
CA PRO A 125 -9.38 15.34 -19.81
C PRO A 125 -10.20 14.08 -20.16
N GLY A 126 -10.51 13.28 -19.14
CA GLY A 126 -11.14 11.96 -19.26
C GLY A 126 -10.15 10.79 -19.38
N THR A 127 -8.85 11.04 -19.57
CA THR A 127 -7.85 9.97 -19.64
C THR A 127 -7.60 9.36 -18.27
N LEU A 128 -7.61 8.03 -18.18
CA LEU A 128 -7.23 7.30 -16.97
C LEU A 128 -5.72 7.15 -16.89
N VAL A 129 -5.17 7.36 -15.69
CA VAL A 129 -3.75 7.29 -15.40
C VAL A 129 -3.50 6.46 -14.15
N TYR A 130 -2.59 5.49 -14.26
CA TYR A 130 -2.07 4.78 -13.09
C TYR A 130 -0.90 5.55 -12.51
N CYS A 131 -1.06 6.04 -11.29
CA CYS A 131 -0.11 6.94 -10.65
C CYS A 131 0.38 6.37 -9.32
N ARG A 132 1.59 6.76 -8.91
CA ARG A 132 2.07 6.49 -7.56
C ARG A 132 1.92 7.73 -6.69
N VAL A 133 1.32 7.57 -5.52
CA VAL A 133 1.21 8.66 -4.55
C VAL A 133 2.57 8.89 -3.88
N VAL A 134 3.13 10.08 -4.05
CA VAL A 134 4.42 10.49 -3.45
C VAL A 134 4.22 11.16 -2.09
N ARG A 135 3.15 11.94 -1.94
CA ARG A 135 2.72 12.58 -0.69
C ARG A 135 1.19 12.53 -0.64
N ALA A 136 0.65 11.98 0.44
CA ALA A 136 -0.78 11.98 0.73
C ALA A 136 -1.04 12.54 2.13
N THR A 137 -2.18 13.21 2.30
CA THR A 137 -2.79 13.44 3.61
C THR A 137 -3.28 12.10 4.18
N LYS A 138 -3.44 12.04 5.50
CA LYS A 138 -3.64 10.80 6.29
C LYS A 138 -4.90 9.99 5.97
N ASP A 139 -5.73 10.44 5.02
CA ASP A 139 -7.11 9.99 4.82
C ASP A 139 -7.28 8.95 3.72
N LEU A 140 -6.18 8.45 3.12
CA LEU A 140 -6.26 7.36 2.15
C LEU A 140 -6.22 6.02 2.89
N ASP A 141 -7.39 5.58 3.34
CA ASP A 141 -7.55 4.23 3.89
C ASP A 141 -7.33 3.20 2.79
N ALA A 142 -6.36 2.33 3.05
CA ALA A 142 -5.70 1.51 2.07
C ALA A 142 -6.11 0.05 2.28
N LEU A 143 -7.12 -0.42 1.54
CA LEU A 143 -7.59 -1.81 1.61
C LEU A 143 -7.00 -2.63 0.46
N ILE A 144 -5.73 -3.05 0.58
CA ILE A 144 -5.21 -4.14 -0.26
C ILE A 144 -4.99 -5.37 0.60
N GLN A 145 -5.73 -6.42 0.27
CA GLN A 145 -5.43 -7.78 0.67
C GLN A 145 -4.64 -8.44 -0.47
N ASP A 146 -3.39 -8.81 -0.21
CA ASP A 146 -2.47 -9.33 -1.23
C ASP A 146 -2.91 -10.67 -1.85
N ASP A 147 -3.88 -11.37 -1.26
CA ASP A 147 -4.31 -12.70 -1.69
C ASP A 147 -5.83 -12.68 -2.00
N CYS A 148 -6.17 -12.46 -3.28
CA CYS A 148 -7.54 -12.53 -3.79
C CYS A 148 -7.73 -13.79 -4.63
N ILE A 149 -8.35 -14.81 -4.03
CA ILE A 149 -8.62 -16.11 -4.66
C ILE A 149 -9.45 -15.96 -5.94
N VAL A 150 -10.35 -14.97 -5.97
CA VAL A 150 -11.23 -14.70 -7.12
C VAL A 150 -10.43 -14.28 -8.34
N LEU A 151 -9.49 -13.34 -8.17
CA LEU A 151 -8.64 -12.86 -9.27
C LEU A 151 -7.70 -13.96 -9.76
N GLU A 152 -7.16 -14.77 -8.84
CA GLU A 152 -6.31 -15.90 -9.22
C GLU A 152 -7.08 -16.95 -10.04
N ALA A 153 -8.28 -17.32 -9.60
CA ALA A 153 -9.11 -18.29 -10.29
C ALA A 153 -9.56 -17.79 -11.67
N LEU A 154 -9.99 -16.52 -11.77
CA LEU A 154 -10.37 -15.90 -13.05
C LEU A 154 -9.18 -15.80 -14.01
N GLY A 155 -7.99 -15.44 -13.51
CA GLY A 155 -6.78 -15.25 -14.32
C GLY A 155 -6.26 -16.55 -14.97
N ARG A 156 -6.63 -17.72 -14.43
CA ARG A 156 -6.33 -19.02 -15.05
C ARG A 156 -7.23 -19.33 -16.24
N ALA A 157 -8.43 -18.77 -16.30
CA ALA A 157 -9.45 -19.10 -17.29
C ALA A 157 -9.58 -18.04 -18.39
N ILE A 158 -9.53 -16.76 -18.03
CA ILE A 158 -9.79 -15.65 -18.94
C ILE A 158 -8.59 -14.70 -18.94
N PRO A 159 -8.01 -14.37 -20.10
CA PRO A 159 -6.96 -13.35 -20.17
C PRO A 159 -7.57 -11.95 -20.03
N PHE A 160 -7.14 -11.20 -19.02
CA PHE A 160 -7.53 -9.81 -18.78
C PHE A 160 -6.38 -8.98 -18.24
N GLU A 161 -6.48 -7.67 -18.37
CA GLU A 161 -5.63 -6.67 -17.74
C GLU A 161 -6.40 -6.02 -16.59
N LEU A 162 -5.72 -5.79 -15.48
CA LEU A 162 -6.31 -5.23 -14.27
C LEU A 162 -5.37 -4.20 -13.65
N ALA A 163 -5.91 -3.05 -13.26
CA ALA A 163 -5.22 -2.10 -12.41
C ALA A 163 -6.11 -1.77 -11.20
N VAL A 164 -5.61 -2.07 -10.01
CA VAL A 164 -6.29 -1.78 -8.73
C VAL A 164 -5.61 -0.58 -8.09
N GLY A 165 -6.39 0.48 -7.85
CA GLY A 165 -5.96 1.63 -7.08
C GLY A 165 -6.35 1.50 -5.61
N MET A 166 -5.49 1.98 -4.70
CA MET A 166 -5.80 2.04 -3.26
C MET A 166 -7.07 2.84 -2.92
N ASN A 167 -7.51 3.69 -3.85
CA ASN A 167 -8.74 4.47 -3.77
C ASN A 167 -10.02 3.65 -4.07
N GLY A 168 -9.92 2.32 -4.14
CA GLY A 168 -11.05 1.45 -4.46
C GLY A 168 -11.45 1.45 -5.94
N VAL A 169 -10.72 2.19 -6.78
CA VAL A 169 -10.96 2.21 -8.22
C VAL A 169 -10.26 1.03 -8.86
N VAL A 170 -11.04 0.21 -9.55
CA VAL A 170 -10.54 -0.94 -10.32
C VAL A 170 -10.78 -0.66 -11.80
N TRP A 171 -9.70 -0.65 -12.57
CA TRP A 171 -9.76 -0.64 -14.03
C TRP A 171 -9.56 -2.06 -14.56
N LEU A 172 -10.42 -2.48 -15.47
CA LEU A 172 -10.45 -3.82 -16.05
C LEU A 172 -10.56 -3.71 -17.57
N ASN A 173 -9.78 -4.52 -18.27
CA ASN A 173 -9.85 -4.66 -19.72
C ASN A 173 -9.70 -6.14 -20.12
N SER A 174 -10.50 -6.60 -21.08
CA SER A 174 -10.43 -7.97 -21.60
C SER A 174 -10.78 -7.98 -23.09
N LYS A 175 -10.57 -9.12 -23.74
CA LYS A 175 -10.77 -9.27 -25.19
C LYS A 175 -12.24 -9.14 -25.61
N SER A 176 -13.17 -9.59 -24.76
CA SER A 176 -14.61 -9.52 -25.00
C SER A 176 -15.30 -8.69 -23.92
N ASN A 177 -16.36 -7.97 -24.29
CA ASN A 177 -17.21 -7.26 -23.33
C ASN A 177 -17.91 -8.23 -22.36
N GLN A 178 -18.22 -9.45 -22.82
CA GLN A 178 -18.82 -10.48 -21.97
C GLN A 178 -17.87 -10.91 -20.85
N ASP A 179 -16.59 -11.08 -21.18
CA ASP A 179 -15.53 -11.38 -20.22
C ASP A 179 -15.39 -10.24 -19.21
N THR A 180 -15.41 -8.98 -19.68
CA THR A 180 -15.32 -7.80 -18.82
C THR A 180 -16.45 -7.79 -17.80
N ILE A 181 -17.69 -8.03 -18.27
CA ILE A 181 -18.89 -8.05 -17.42
C ILE A 181 -18.81 -9.20 -16.41
N LEU A 182 -18.38 -10.39 -16.84
CA LEU A 182 -18.26 -11.55 -15.97
C LEU A 182 -17.23 -11.31 -14.85
N ILE A 183 -16.05 -10.80 -15.20
CA ILE A 183 -14.99 -10.53 -14.23
C ILE A 183 -15.43 -9.42 -13.28
N ALA A 184 -16.04 -8.34 -13.77
CA ALA A 184 -16.55 -7.26 -12.94
C ALA A 184 -17.62 -7.77 -11.94
N ASN A 185 -18.57 -8.58 -12.41
CA ASN A 185 -19.58 -9.19 -11.56
C ASN A 185 -18.98 -10.15 -10.53
N ALA A 186 -17.97 -10.93 -10.91
CA ALA A 186 -17.28 -11.82 -9.98
C ALA A 186 -16.60 -11.04 -8.85
N ILE A 187 -15.92 -9.93 -9.18
CA ILE A 187 -15.28 -9.06 -8.19
C ILE A 187 -16.32 -8.45 -7.25
N LEU A 188 -17.38 -7.83 -7.79
CA LEU A 188 -18.40 -7.14 -6.99
C LEU A 188 -19.14 -8.08 -6.04
N ASN A 189 -19.49 -9.28 -6.50
CA ASN A 189 -20.24 -10.24 -5.68
C ASN A 189 -19.34 -11.07 -4.75
N SER A 190 -18.02 -10.96 -4.88
CA SER A 190 -17.09 -11.63 -3.96
C SER A 190 -16.97 -10.93 -2.62
N GLU A 191 -17.46 -9.69 -2.50
CA GLU A 191 -17.41 -8.92 -1.28
C GLU A 191 -18.20 -9.64 -0.16
N GLY A 192 -17.49 -10.01 0.91
CA GLY A 192 -18.08 -10.71 2.06
C GLY A 192 -18.23 -12.22 1.92
N LEU A 193 -17.80 -12.83 0.80
CA LEU A 193 -17.76 -14.28 0.66
C LEU A 193 -16.55 -14.89 1.37
N THR A 194 -16.74 -16.08 1.94
CA THR A 194 -15.61 -16.90 2.39
C THR A 194 -14.80 -17.41 1.19
N ALA A 195 -13.57 -17.87 1.44
CA ALA A 195 -12.70 -18.46 0.41
C ALA A 195 -13.39 -19.58 -0.38
N ALA A 196 -14.04 -20.52 0.33
CA ALA A 196 -14.74 -21.65 -0.29
C ALA A 196 -15.94 -21.20 -1.13
N GLN A 197 -16.70 -20.21 -0.65
CA GLN A 197 -17.84 -19.65 -1.41
C GLN A 197 -17.38 -18.90 -2.66
N SER A 198 -16.28 -18.15 -2.55
CA SER A 198 -15.68 -17.41 -3.66
C SER A 198 -15.23 -18.34 -4.78
N GLU A 199 -14.58 -19.45 -4.43
CA GLU A 199 -14.15 -20.46 -5.40
C GLU A 199 -15.34 -21.13 -6.10
N ALA A 200 -16.35 -21.56 -5.33
CA ALA A 200 -17.58 -22.14 -5.89
C ALA A 200 -18.31 -21.17 -6.83
N MET A 201 -18.35 -19.88 -6.48
CA MET A 201 -18.93 -18.83 -7.30
C MET A 201 -18.19 -18.70 -8.64
N VAL A 202 -16.86 -18.60 -8.62
CA VAL A 202 -16.05 -18.45 -9.84
C VAL A 202 -16.21 -19.67 -10.75
N VAL A 203 -16.20 -20.88 -10.20
CA VAL A 203 -16.41 -22.12 -10.98
C VAL A 203 -17.76 -22.09 -11.68
N LYS A 204 -18.83 -21.69 -10.98
CA LYS A 204 -20.17 -21.58 -11.56
C LYS A 204 -20.21 -20.56 -12.70
N LEU A 205 -19.65 -19.37 -12.49
CA LEU A 205 -19.61 -18.32 -13.52
C LEU A 205 -18.86 -18.76 -14.78
N LEU A 206 -17.74 -19.46 -14.63
CA LEU A 206 -16.95 -19.96 -15.76
C LEU A 206 -17.70 -21.05 -16.54
N GLN A 207 -18.47 -21.92 -15.86
CA GLN A 207 -19.30 -22.93 -16.53
C GLN A 207 -20.39 -22.27 -17.38
N GLU A 208 -21.12 -21.29 -16.84
CA GLU A 208 -22.18 -20.56 -17.54
C GLU A 208 -21.64 -19.76 -18.75
N HIS A 209 -20.42 -19.24 -18.63
CA HIS A 209 -19.72 -18.55 -19.71
C HIS A 209 -19.30 -19.49 -20.83
N GLY A 210 -18.74 -20.67 -20.51
CA GLY A 210 -18.36 -21.68 -21.48
C GLY A 210 -19.54 -22.22 -22.30
N THR A 211 -20.73 -22.27 -21.71
CA THR A 211 -21.96 -22.65 -22.42
C THR A 211 -22.51 -21.58 -23.38
N SER A 212 -22.10 -20.33 -23.23
CA SER A 212 -22.61 -19.20 -24.03
C SER A 212 -21.77 -18.91 -25.30
N GLN A 213 -20.63 -19.58 -25.47
CA GLN A 213 -19.75 -19.42 -26.64
C GLN A 213 -19.96 -20.51 -27.73
N HIS A 214 -20.96 -21.38 -27.56
CA HIS A 214 -21.41 -22.38 -28.54
C HIS A 214 -22.81 -22.05 -29.05
#